data_AF-A0A7C3ICJ6-F1
#
_entry.id   AF-A0A7C3ICJ6-F1
#
_cell.length_a   1.000
_cell.length_b   1.000
_cell.length_c   1.000
_cell.angle_alpha   90.00
_cell.angle_beta   90.00
_cell.angle_gamma   90.00
#
_symmetry.space_group_name_H-M   'P 1'
#
loop_
_entity.id
_entity.type
_entity.pdbx_description
1 polymer ?
#
loop_
_entity_poly.entity_id
_entity_poly.type
_entity_poly.pdbx_seq_one_letter_code
_entity_poly.pdbx_strand_id
1 'polypeptide(L)'
;MNNTMIFYIDEMTGPIRIPVAPNETKQLVFRFEQKNQTAIPKELSRELSIQVGPRGNLELYIISALPASVQNMVNTSIVLQERSSLKITELILDEGAGTYHTEAFLNGDEAILDYAGAYGSRNRTKRIHTLEAHHFGKNSKSRTSLKSALKDSAHLVFKGLIHVDTQATGTDAYLSNRNMVMNDGCRAESL
;
A
#
# COMPACT_ATOMS: atom_id res chain seq x y z
N MET A 1 4.06 -13.98 -20.32
CA MET A 1 2.75 -13.28 -20.45
C MET A 1 2.90 -11.93 -19.77
N ASN A 2 2.28 -10.87 -20.29
CA ASN A 2 2.48 -9.51 -19.80
C ASN A 2 1.59 -9.29 -18.56
N ASN A 3 2.13 -9.46 -17.34
CA ASN A 3 1.36 -9.37 -16.09
C ASN A 3 1.12 -7.93 -15.61
N THR A 4 1.23 -6.97 -16.54
CA THR A 4 1.02 -5.54 -16.27
C THR A 4 -0.43 -5.20 -16.58
N MET A 5 -1.13 -4.68 -15.57
CA MET A 5 -2.48 -4.13 -15.67
C MET A 5 -2.43 -2.62 -15.47
N ILE A 6 -3.04 -1.90 -16.40
CA ILE A 6 -3.22 -0.45 -16.29
C ILE A 6 -4.66 -0.21 -15.89
N PHE A 7 -4.85 0.50 -14.78
CA PHE A 7 -6.14 0.93 -14.26
C PHE A 7 -6.27 2.44 -14.46
N TYR A 8 -7.27 2.82 -15.25
CA TYR A 8 -7.66 4.22 -15.39
C TYR A 8 -8.62 4.58 -14.26
N ILE A 9 -8.16 5.41 -13.33
CA ILE A 9 -8.91 5.72 -12.10
C ILE A 9 -10.27 6.37 -12.36
N ASP A 10 -10.41 7.04 -13.49
CA ASP A 10 -11.60 7.74 -13.96
C ASP A 10 -12.59 6.81 -14.69
N GLU A 11 -12.20 5.57 -14.98
CA GLU A 11 -13.05 4.53 -15.56
C GLU A 11 -13.34 3.38 -14.57
N MET A 12 -12.78 3.45 -13.36
CA MET A 12 -13.01 2.44 -12.32
C MET A 12 -14.43 2.54 -11.77
N THR A 13 -15.16 1.43 -11.81
CA THR A 13 -16.54 1.34 -11.33
C THR A 13 -16.69 0.52 -10.04
N GLY A 14 -15.60 -0.05 -9.52
CA GLY A 14 -15.64 -0.92 -8.34
C GLY A 14 -14.27 -1.29 -7.80
N PRO A 15 -14.24 -2.11 -6.74
CA PRO A 15 -13.01 -2.53 -6.08
C PRO A 15 -12.19 -3.46 -6.98
N ILE A 16 -10.87 -3.36 -6.88
CA ILE A 16 -9.95 -4.32 -7.49
C ILE A 16 -9.76 -5.49 -6.52
N ARG A 17 -10.03 -6.70 -6.98
CA ARG A 17 -9.89 -7.93 -6.18
C ARG A 17 -8.76 -8.80 -6.74
N ILE A 18 -7.85 -9.22 -5.88
CA ILE A 18 -6.73 -10.10 -6.20
C ILE A 18 -6.85 -11.37 -5.34
N PRO A 19 -7.65 -12.35 -5.76
CA PRO A 19 -7.63 -13.67 -5.14
C PRO A 19 -6.43 -14.48 -5.65
N VAL A 20 -5.70 -15.10 -4.74
CA VAL A 20 -4.67 -16.11 -5.00
C VAL A 20 -5.11 -17.41 -4.35
N ALA A 21 -5.32 -18.44 -5.17
CA ALA A 21 -5.80 -19.74 -4.74
C ALA A 21 -4.74 -20.47 -3.89
N PRO A 22 -5.13 -21.53 -3.14
CA PRO A 22 -4.17 -22.31 -2.37
C PRO A 22 -3.07 -22.90 -3.26
N ASN A 23 -1.81 -22.80 -2.81
CA ASN A 23 -0.61 -23.22 -3.56
C ASN A 23 -0.36 -22.47 -4.88
N GLU A 24 -1.12 -21.42 -5.19
CA GLU A 24 -0.92 -20.63 -6.40
C GLU A 24 0.20 -19.60 -6.21
N THR A 25 0.96 -19.32 -7.26
CA THR A 25 1.94 -18.23 -7.28
C THR A 25 1.59 -17.24 -8.37
N LYS A 26 1.47 -15.95 -8.03
CA LYS A 26 1.23 -14.87 -8.98
C LYS A 26 2.27 -13.76 -8.82
N GLN A 27 2.59 -13.12 -9.93
CA GLN A 27 3.31 -11.86 -9.96
C GLN A 27 2.49 -10.87 -10.80
N LEU A 28 2.16 -9.70 -10.26
CA LEU A 28 1.32 -8.70 -10.91
C LEU A 28 1.97 -7.31 -10.84
N VAL A 29 1.78 -6.51 -11.88
CA VAL A 29 2.18 -5.10 -11.90
C VAL A 29 0.95 -4.25 -12.17
N PHE A 30 0.60 -3.37 -11.24
CA PHE A 30 -0.51 -2.44 -11.35
C PHE A 30 0.03 -1.04 -11.61
N ARG A 31 -0.48 -0.40 -12.65
CA ARG A 31 -0.25 1.01 -12.93
C ARG A 31 -1.55 1.77 -12.84
N PHE A 32 -1.56 2.84 -12.06
CA PHE A 32 -2.71 3.72 -11.92
C PHE A 32 -2.45 5.03 -12.64
N GLU A 33 -3.34 5.34 -13.58
CA GLU A 33 -3.25 6.49 -14.47
C GLU A 33 -4.61 7.18 -14.59
N GLN A 34 -4.64 8.42 -15.05
CA GLN A 34 -5.86 9.11 -15.44
C GLN A 34 -5.93 9.17 -16.96
N LYS A 35 -7.04 8.74 -17.55
CA LYS A 35 -7.22 8.73 -19.00
C LYS A 35 -7.76 10.07 -19.52
N ASN A 36 -8.83 10.57 -18.92
CA ASN A 36 -9.50 11.79 -19.33
C ASN A 36 -9.12 12.97 -18.44
N GLN A 37 -8.52 14.00 -19.03
CA GLN A 37 -8.05 15.20 -18.33
C GLN A 37 -9.14 16.29 -18.18
N THR A 38 -10.30 16.10 -18.80
CA THR A 38 -11.45 17.02 -18.73
C THR A 38 -12.28 16.75 -17.48
N ALA A 39 -12.07 17.57 -16.45
CA ALA A 39 -12.92 17.79 -15.27
C ALA A 39 -13.80 16.60 -14.78
N ILE A 40 -13.19 15.67 -14.04
CA ILE A 40 -13.88 14.67 -13.20
C ILE A 40 -13.17 14.59 -11.83
N PRO A 41 -13.82 14.05 -10.78
CA PRO A 41 -14.13 14.71 -9.52
C PRO A 41 -12.90 15.05 -8.65
N LYS A 42 -13.12 16.00 -7.75
CA LYS A 42 -12.13 16.54 -6.81
C LYS A 42 -11.57 15.49 -5.83
N GLU A 43 -12.21 14.33 -5.72
CA GLU A 43 -11.87 13.23 -4.82
C GLU A 43 -12.27 11.89 -5.46
N LEU A 44 -11.37 10.92 -5.51
CA LEU A 44 -11.56 9.57 -6.06
C LEU A 44 -11.25 8.54 -4.98
N SER A 45 -12.19 7.63 -4.75
CA SER A 45 -12.02 6.50 -3.84
C SER A 45 -11.61 5.25 -4.61
N ARG A 46 -10.58 4.57 -4.13
CA ARG A 46 -10.09 3.30 -4.68
C ARG A 46 -10.03 2.27 -3.58
N GLU A 47 -10.52 1.08 -3.87
CA GLU A 47 -10.46 -0.06 -2.97
C GLU A 47 -9.71 -1.21 -3.62
N LEU A 48 -8.75 -1.76 -2.89
CA LEU A 48 -7.96 -2.92 -3.28
C LEU A 48 -8.13 -4.02 -2.22
N SER A 49 -8.60 -5.19 -2.64
CA SER A 49 -8.74 -6.36 -1.77
C SER A 49 -7.82 -7.48 -2.24
N ILE A 50 -6.82 -7.81 -1.43
CA ILE A 50 -5.84 -8.85 -1.67
C ILE A 50 -6.14 -10.02 -0.74
N GLN A 51 -6.33 -11.21 -1.30
CA GLN A 51 -6.56 -12.43 -0.54
C GLN A 51 -5.61 -13.51 -1.02
N VAL A 52 -4.70 -13.95 -0.15
CA VAL A 52 -3.74 -15.01 -0.46
C VAL A 52 -4.11 -16.27 0.32
N GLY A 53 -4.57 -17.29 -0.40
CA GLY A 53 -4.96 -18.58 0.16
C GLY A 53 -3.77 -19.37 0.74
N PRO A 54 -4.04 -20.48 1.45
CA PRO A 54 -2.99 -21.26 2.11
C PRO A 54 -1.87 -21.68 1.16
N ARG A 55 -0.62 -21.46 1.57
CA ARG A 55 0.59 -21.72 0.76
C ARG A 55 0.66 -20.96 -0.57
N GLY A 56 -0.23 -19.98 -0.78
CA GLY A 56 -0.20 -19.10 -1.94
C GLY A 56 0.89 -18.04 -1.82
N ASN A 57 1.39 -17.56 -2.95
CA ASN A 57 2.43 -16.55 -3.01
C ASN A 57 2.04 -15.44 -4.01
N LEU A 58 2.10 -14.19 -3.57
CA LEU A 58 1.85 -13.03 -4.42
C LEU A 58 3.04 -12.08 -4.37
N GLU A 59 3.55 -11.72 -5.54
CA GLU A 59 4.39 -10.55 -5.70
C GLU A 59 3.62 -9.46 -6.46
N LEU A 60 3.44 -8.31 -5.84
CA LEU A 60 2.62 -7.22 -6.36
C LEU A 60 3.45 -5.93 -6.42
N TYR A 61 3.53 -5.35 -7.61
CA TYR A 61 4.10 -4.03 -7.83
C TYR A 61 2.98 -3.04 -8.09
N ILE A 62 2.95 -1.93 -7.36
CA ILE A 62 1.97 -0.86 -7.55
C ILE A 62 2.72 0.42 -7.90
N ILE A 63 2.33 1.05 -9.02
CA ILE A 63 2.86 2.34 -9.45
C ILE A 63 1.67 3.28 -9.65
N SER A 64 1.71 4.44 -9.00
CA SER A 64 0.69 5.48 -9.14
C SER A 64 1.36 6.81 -9.48
N ALA A 65 0.89 7.46 -10.54
CA ALA A 65 1.38 8.76 -11.00
C ALA A 65 0.21 9.62 -11.47
N LEU A 66 -0.61 10.07 -10.52
CA LEU A 66 -1.82 10.84 -10.78
C LEU A 66 -1.56 12.35 -10.75
N PRO A 67 -2.25 13.15 -11.59
CA PRO A 67 -2.03 14.60 -11.64
C PRO A 67 -2.58 15.33 -10.41
N ALA A 68 -2.15 16.57 -10.23
CA ALA A 68 -2.50 17.40 -9.08
C ALA A 68 -4.01 17.70 -8.94
N SER A 69 -4.78 17.52 -10.02
CA SER A 69 -6.24 17.66 -10.03
C SER A 69 -6.97 16.55 -9.27
N VAL A 70 -6.30 15.42 -8.99
CA VAL A 70 -6.90 14.25 -8.35
C VAL A 70 -6.58 14.24 -6.85
N GLN A 71 -7.60 14.20 -6.00
CA GLN A 71 -7.41 13.78 -4.60
C GLN A 71 -7.76 12.31 -4.46
N ASN A 72 -6.86 11.53 -3.88
CA ASN A 72 -6.94 10.08 -3.91
C ASN A 72 -7.20 9.54 -2.50
N MET A 73 -8.30 8.81 -2.32
CA MET A 73 -8.56 8.04 -1.11
C MET A 73 -8.43 6.56 -1.45
N VAL A 74 -7.49 5.87 -0.82
CA VAL A 74 -7.16 4.48 -1.13
C VAL A 74 -7.35 3.64 0.12
N ASN A 75 -8.16 2.59 0.02
CA ASN A 75 -8.29 1.57 1.04
C ASN A 75 -7.76 0.25 0.50
N THR A 76 -6.77 -0.32 1.17
CA THR A 76 -6.18 -1.61 0.83
C THR A 76 -6.42 -2.58 1.98
N SER A 77 -7.11 -3.68 1.70
CA SER A 77 -7.29 -4.79 2.63
C SER A 77 -6.50 -5.99 2.15
N ILE A 78 -5.63 -6.52 3.01
CA ILE A 78 -4.78 -7.68 2.76
C ILE A 78 -5.17 -8.79 3.75
N VAL A 79 -5.44 -9.99 3.24
CA VAL A 79 -5.69 -11.18 4.08
C VAL A 79 -4.74 -12.29 3.65
N LEU A 80 -3.90 -12.75 4.59
CA LEU A 80 -2.92 -13.81 4.39
C LEU A 80 -3.29 -15.04 5.23
N GLN A 81 -3.45 -16.18 4.56
CA GLN A 81 -3.75 -17.48 5.17
C GLN A 81 -2.47 -18.26 5.53
N GLU A 82 -2.63 -19.49 6.03
CA GLU A 82 -1.53 -20.31 6.54
C GLU A 82 -0.41 -20.50 5.49
N ARG A 83 0.84 -20.26 5.89
CA ARG A 83 2.05 -20.35 5.05
C ARG A 83 1.94 -19.57 3.74
N SER A 84 1.09 -18.55 3.68
CA SER A 84 0.99 -17.68 2.51
C SER A 84 1.99 -16.54 2.58
N SER A 85 2.41 -16.04 1.43
CA SER A 85 3.31 -14.90 1.34
C SER A 85 2.79 -13.80 0.41
N LEU A 86 2.95 -12.56 0.84
CA LEU A 86 2.77 -11.38 0.01
C LEU A 86 4.02 -10.53 0.08
N LYS A 87 4.61 -10.26 -1.09
CA LYS A 87 5.58 -9.20 -1.29
C LYS A 87 4.94 -8.08 -2.09
N ILE A 88 4.83 -6.90 -1.51
CA ILE A 88 4.28 -5.71 -2.16
C ILE A 88 5.34 -4.62 -2.25
N THR A 89 5.49 -4.03 -3.44
CA THR A 89 6.33 -2.86 -3.68
C THR A 89 5.47 -1.75 -4.26
N GLU A 90 5.32 -0.68 -3.51
CA GLU A 90 4.51 0.48 -3.87
C GLU A 90 5.39 1.69 -4.19
N LEU A 91 5.13 2.33 -5.33
CA LEU A 91 5.73 3.59 -5.75
C LEU A 91 4.60 4.61 -6.00
N ILE A 92 4.46 5.58 -5.09
CA ILE A 92 3.46 6.64 -5.21
C ILE A 92 4.15 7.95 -5.58
N LEU A 93 3.88 8.39 -6.81
CA LEU A 93 4.33 9.64 -7.42
C LEU A 93 3.15 10.52 -7.83
N ASP A 94 2.00 10.33 -7.19
CA ASP A 94 0.86 11.23 -7.35
C ASP A 94 1.30 12.69 -7.10
N GLU A 95 0.60 13.65 -7.68
CA GLU A 95 0.85 15.09 -7.48
C GLU A 95 -0.25 15.76 -6.68
N GLY A 96 -1.36 15.07 -6.47
CA GLY A 96 -2.47 15.53 -5.64
C GLY A 96 -2.35 15.12 -4.18
N ALA A 97 -3.32 15.59 -3.38
CA ALA A 97 -3.48 15.15 -2.00
C ALA A 97 -4.02 13.72 -1.94
N GLY A 98 -3.80 13.02 -0.83
CA GLY A 98 -4.41 11.72 -0.67
C GLY A 98 -4.30 11.08 0.70
N THR A 99 -5.19 10.13 0.94
CA THR A 99 -5.21 9.26 2.11
C THR A 99 -5.06 7.82 1.63
N TYR A 100 -4.13 7.09 2.23
CA TYR A 100 -3.80 5.72 1.86
C TYR A 100 -3.87 4.89 3.14
N HIS A 101 -4.91 4.08 3.25
CA HIS A 101 -5.13 3.20 4.40
C HIS A 101 -4.87 1.77 3.97
N THR A 102 -3.95 1.09 4.66
CA THR A 102 -3.66 -0.32 4.45
C THR A 102 -3.86 -1.08 5.74
N GLU A 103 -4.73 -2.09 5.71
CA GLU A 103 -4.87 -3.09 6.76
C GLU A 103 -4.44 -4.45 6.26
N ALA A 104 -3.50 -5.06 6.96
CA ALA A 104 -3.05 -6.41 6.69
C ALA A 104 -3.38 -7.35 7.84
N PHE A 105 -4.16 -8.38 7.54
CA PHE A 105 -4.56 -9.43 8.47
C PHE A 105 -3.76 -10.69 8.16
N LEU A 106 -2.75 -10.97 8.99
CA LEU A 106 -1.94 -12.18 8.95
C LEU A 106 -2.65 -13.26 9.78
N ASN A 107 -3.71 -13.81 9.20
CA ASN A 107 -4.64 -14.72 9.88
C ASN A 107 -4.06 -16.11 10.10
N GLY A 108 -3.28 -16.61 9.15
CA GLY A 108 -2.76 -17.97 9.20
C GLY A 108 -1.37 -18.08 9.84
N ASP A 109 -1.11 -19.25 10.42
CA ASP A 109 0.22 -19.60 10.93
C ASP A 109 1.27 -19.49 9.82
N GLU A 110 2.44 -18.97 10.17
CA GLU A 110 3.58 -18.77 9.26
C GLU A 110 3.25 -17.87 8.05
N ALA A 111 2.20 -17.02 8.11
CA ALA A 111 1.92 -16.02 7.08
C ALA A 111 3.02 -14.94 7.05
N ILE A 112 3.39 -14.49 5.84
CA ILE A 112 4.50 -13.54 5.63
C ILE A 112 4.05 -12.34 4.81
N LEU A 113 4.27 -11.14 5.35
CA LEU A 113 4.13 -9.86 4.66
C LEU A 113 5.51 -9.19 4.50
N ASP A 114 5.90 -8.90 3.27
CA ASP A 114 7.01 -8.01 2.92
C ASP A 114 6.45 -6.79 2.19
N TYR A 115 6.49 -5.62 2.83
CA TYR A 115 5.91 -4.38 2.33
C TYR A 115 7.00 -3.31 2.15
N ALA A 116 7.27 -2.95 0.90
CA ALA A 116 8.15 -1.85 0.55
C ALA A 116 7.35 -0.69 -0.07
N GLY A 117 7.60 0.53 0.40
CA GLY A 117 6.96 1.74 -0.13
C GLY A 117 7.97 2.84 -0.41
N ALA A 118 7.80 3.53 -1.53
CA ALA A 118 8.58 4.71 -1.91
C ALA A 118 7.64 5.86 -2.35
N TYR A 119 7.74 7.01 -1.68
CA TYR A 119 6.79 8.11 -1.84
C TYR A 119 7.49 9.42 -2.23
N GLY A 120 7.10 10.00 -3.36
CA GLY A 120 7.57 11.31 -3.83
C GLY A 120 6.53 12.39 -3.62
N SER A 121 6.88 13.47 -2.91
CA SER A 121 5.95 14.58 -2.63
C SER A 121 6.61 15.94 -2.90
N ARG A 122 5.93 16.82 -3.63
CA ARG A 122 6.41 18.16 -4.01
C ARG A 122 5.27 19.18 -4.01
N ASN A 123 5.57 20.45 -4.31
CA ASN A 123 4.59 21.53 -4.32
C ASN A 123 3.86 21.66 -2.96
N ARG A 124 2.53 21.58 -2.95
CA ARG A 124 1.68 21.70 -1.75
C ARG A 124 0.95 20.39 -1.41
N THR A 125 1.51 19.24 -1.81
CA THR A 125 0.87 17.94 -1.57
C THR A 125 0.70 17.69 -0.08
N LYS A 126 -0.44 17.12 0.28
CA LYS A 126 -0.69 16.59 1.63
C LYS A 126 -1.06 15.13 1.51
N ARG A 127 -0.31 14.25 2.16
CA ARG A 127 -0.57 12.81 2.15
C ARG A 127 -0.57 12.23 3.55
N ILE A 128 -1.48 11.28 3.75
CA ILE A 128 -1.55 10.49 4.96
C ILE A 128 -1.47 9.03 4.54
N HIS A 129 -0.48 8.31 5.05
CA HIS A 129 -0.34 6.88 4.87
C HIS A 129 -0.54 6.21 6.23
N THR A 130 -1.55 5.37 6.34
CA THR A 130 -1.80 4.51 7.49
C THR A 130 -1.52 3.07 7.09
N LEU A 131 -0.72 2.37 7.87
CA LEU A 131 -0.46 0.95 7.70
C LEU A 131 -0.60 0.22 9.03
N GLU A 132 -1.53 -0.73 9.06
CA GLU A 132 -1.78 -1.57 10.23
C GLU A 132 -1.54 -3.03 9.86
N ALA A 133 -0.61 -3.67 10.56
CA ALA A 133 -0.35 -5.10 10.44
C ALA A 133 -0.89 -5.81 11.68
N HIS A 134 -1.91 -6.64 11.48
CA HIS A 134 -2.58 -7.42 12.51
C HIS A 134 -2.14 -8.88 12.41
N HIS A 135 -1.41 -9.35 13.42
CA HIS A 135 -0.88 -10.70 13.52
C HIS A 135 -1.79 -11.57 14.38
N PHE A 136 -2.40 -12.60 13.78
CA PHE A 136 -3.24 -13.58 14.50
C PHE A 136 -2.62 -14.99 14.45
N GLY A 137 -1.99 -15.35 13.34
CA GLY A 137 -1.32 -16.65 13.19
C GLY A 137 0.01 -16.73 13.93
N LYS A 138 0.35 -17.93 14.42
CA LYS A 138 1.64 -18.22 15.06
C LYS A 138 2.79 -18.09 14.07
N ASN A 139 3.95 -17.65 14.55
CA ASN A 139 5.15 -17.49 13.74
C ASN A 139 4.95 -16.62 12.48
N SER A 140 3.93 -15.75 12.47
CA SER A 140 3.67 -14.83 11.37
C SER A 140 4.73 -13.73 11.34
N LYS A 141 5.06 -13.24 10.14
CA LYS A 141 6.16 -12.29 9.94
C LYS A 141 5.72 -11.09 9.12
N SER A 142 6.16 -9.90 9.54
CA SER A 142 6.00 -8.68 8.77
C SER A 142 7.30 -7.89 8.69
N ARG A 143 7.67 -7.47 7.49
CA ARG A 143 8.78 -6.56 7.21
C ARG A 143 8.25 -5.40 6.40
N THR A 144 8.21 -4.23 7.01
CA THR A 144 7.74 -3.00 6.37
C THR A 144 8.88 -1.98 6.28
N SER A 145 9.20 -1.53 5.06
CA SER A 145 10.20 -0.51 4.80
C SER A 145 9.63 0.58 3.90
N LEU A 146 9.35 1.73 4.50
CA LEU A 146 8.82 2.91 3.83
C LEU A 146 9.89 3.98 3.71
N LYS A 147 9.99 4.58 2.53
CA LYS A 147 10.90 5.68 2.22
C LYS A 147 10.13 6.81 1.57
N SER A 148 10.47 8.04 1.90
CA SER A 148 9.90 9.21 1.22
C SER A 148 10.94 10.28 0.92
N ALA A 149 10.65 11.09 -0.09
CA ALA A 149 11.37 12.32 -0.41
C ALA A 149 10.37 13.46 -0.59
N LEU A 150 10.58 14.55 0.15
CA LEU A 150 9.69 15.69 0.21
C LEU A 150 10.42 16.98 -0.17
N LYS A 151 9.76 17.83 -0.96
CA LYS A 151 10.26 19.17 -1.34
C LYS A 151 9.13 20.22 -1.30
N ASP A 152 9.52 21.48 -1.40
CA ASP A 152 8.70 22.69 -1.47
C ASP A 152 7.89 22.91 -0.20
N SER A 153 6.57 22.71 -0.23
CA SER A 153 5.68 22.82 0.93
C SER A 153 4.87 21.53 1.17
N ALA A 154 5.41 20.38 0.72
CA ALA A 154 4.76 19.10 0.88
C ALA A 154 4.69 18.66 2.35
N HIS A 155 3.60 17.98 2.70
CA HIS A 155 3.38 17.39 4.02
C HIS A 155 3.00 15.92 3.89
N LEU A 156 3.78 15.04 4.53
CA LEU A 156 3.49 13.60 4.62
C LEU A 156 3.31 13.20 6.09
N VAL A 157 2.20 12.55 6.41
CA VAL A 157 1.98 11.91 7.70
C VAL A 157 2.00 10.40 7.48
N PHE A 158 2.82 9.70 8.24
CA PHE A 158 2.78 8.24 8.33
C PHE A 158 2.24 7.81 9.69
N LYS A 159 1.32 6.84 9.70
CA LYS A 159 0.76 6.22 10.90
C LYS A 159 0.98 4.71 10.81
N GLY A 160 1.76 4.15 11.72
CA GLY A 160 2.09 2.72 11.73
C GLY A 160 1.55 2.02 12.96
N LEU A 161 0.90 0.87 12.78
CA LEU A 161 0.50 0.00 13.88
C LEU A 161 0.93 -1.44 13.59
N ILE A 162 1.55 -2.08 14.58
CA ILE A 162 1.69 -3.53 14.63
C ILE A 162 0.84 -4.01 15.79
N HIS A 163 -0.18 -4.78 15.49
CA HIS A 163 -1.01 -5.46 16.47
C HIS A 163 -0.64 -6.95 16.49
N VAL A 164 -0.39 -7.49 17.68
CA VAL A 164 -0.07 -8.91 17.88
C VAL A 164 -1.10 -9.50 18.82
N ASP A 165 -1.91 -10.43 18.31
CA ASP A 165 -2.90 -11.14 19.11
C ASP A 165 -2.21 -12.06 20.13
N THR A 166 -2.89 -12.30 21.25
CA THR A 166 -2.46 -13.23 22.30
C THR A 166 -2.10 -14.63 21.78
N GLN A 167 -2.73 -15.10 20.70
CA GLN A 167 -2.51 -16.41 20.11
C GLN A 167 -1.36 -16.43 19.10
N ALA A 168 -0.89 -15.27 18.63
CA ALA A 168 0.14 -15.10 17.60
C ALA A 168 1.57 -15.27 18.16
N THR A 169 1.80 -16.35 18.90
CA THR A 169 3.11 -16.65 19.50
C THR A 169 4.19 -16.81 18.43
N GLY A 170 5.40 -16.29 18.70
CA GLY A 170 6.52 -16.37 17.76
C GLY A 170 6.49 -15.33 16.62
N THR A 171 5.61 -14.32 16.72
CA THR A 171 5.55 -13.20 15.76
C THR A 171 6.91 -12.50 15.64
N ASP A 172 7.33 -12.23 14.40
CA ASP A 172 8.51 -11.43 14.07
C ASP A 172 8.10 -10.28 13.14
N ALA A 173 7.96 -9.09 13.72
CA ALA A 173 7.45 -7.91 13.04
C ALA A 173 8.47 -6.76 13.11
N TYR A 174 8.69 -6.09 11.99
CA TYR A 174 9.54 -4.90 11.90
C TYR A 174 8.94 -3.88 10.94
N LEU A 175 8.87 -2.62 11.39
CA LEU A 175 8.40 -1.49 10.60
C LEU A 175 9.44 -0.37 10.66
N SER A 176 9.85 0.13 9.50
CA SER A 176 10.68 1.32 9.40
C SER A 176 10.13 2.33 8.40
N ASN A 177 10.14 3.60 8.80
CA ASN A 177 9.83 4.74 7.94
C ASN A 177 11.03 5.70 7.93
N ARG A 178 11.52 6.07 6.74
CA ARG A 178 12.63 7.01 6.57
C ARG A 178 12.25 8.12 5.60
N ASN A 179 12.31 9.36 6.05
CA ASN A 179 11.86 10.52 5.27
C ASN A 179 13.05 11.43 4.96
N MET A 180 13.21 11.80 3.68
CA MET A 180 14.16 12.81 3.22
C MET A 180 13.44 14.15 3.06
N VAL A 181 13.71 15.08 3.98
CA VAL A 181 13.18 16.45 3.97
C VAL A 181 14.18 17.34 3.23
N MET A 182 13.82 17.85 2.05
CA MET A 182 14.78 18.50 1.14
C MET A 182 14.90 20.01 1.34
N ASN A 183 13.95 20.66 2.03
CA ASN A 183 13.98 22.09 2.35
C ASN A 183 13.06 22.40 3.55
N ASP A 184 13.24 23.56 4.18
CA ASP A 184 12.54 23.96 5.41
C ASP A 184 11.01 24.09 5.27
N GLY A 185 10.49 24.20 4.04
CA GLY A 185 9.07 24.36 3.78
C GLY A 185 8.28 23.06 3.84
N CYS A 186 8.94 21.89 3.75
CA CYS A 186 8.28 20.60 3.75
C CYS A 186 8.36 19.90 5.12
N ARG A 187 7.42 18.99 5.40
CA ARG A 187 7.27 18.35 6.70
C ARG A 187 6.92 16.88 6.55
N ALA A 188 7.55 16.03 7.36
CA ALA A 188 7.19 14.64 7.53
C ALA A 188 6.88 14.35 8.99
N GLU A 189 5.78 13.65 9.25
CA GLU A 189 5.36 13.19 10.58
C GLU A 189 5.29 11.67 10.58
N SER A 190 5.62 11.06 11.71
CA SER A 190 5.51 9.60 11.91
C SER A 190 4.93 9.36 13.29
N LEU A 191 3.82 8.62 13.32
CA LEU A 191 3.00 8.32 14.49
C LEU A 191 2.89 6.81 14.68
#